data_AF-A0A2R6E680-F1
#
_entry.id   AF-A0A2R6E680-F1
#
_cell.length_a   1.000
_cell.length_b   1.000
_cell.length_c   1.000
_cell.angle_alpha   90.00
_cell.angle_beta   90.00
_cell.angle_gamma   90.00
#
_symmetry.space_group_name_H-M   'P 1'
#
loop_
_entity.id
_entity.type
_entity.pdbx_description
1 polymer ?
#
loop_
_entity_poly.entity_id
_entity_poly.type
_entity_poly.pdbx_seq_one_letter_code
_entity_poly.pdbx_strand_id
1 'polypeptide(L)'
;AVGVATGALPRPAAWILAAGALGGVQYSLPPLAFARRGLGELGNAALGGVALPCYGAAAVGGLDRTAVLAVVPFAWFVFANMLETQWPDRYADADVGKDTLAVRWRPRRLRVAYAAAVLGGFGTLLALTAGVTGATPDAVPWLVTLATLPAMPLFAWGTVRFTRRRVPYPAVVGMVLVAVLQLVAWTALAVQ
;
A
#
# COMPACT_ATOMS: atom_id res chain seq x y z
N ALA A 1 -15.61 21.26 1.33
CA ALA A 1 -16.02 22.65 1.06
C ALA A 1 -15.78 23.54 2.28
N VAL A 2 -16.43 23.29 3.43
CA VAL A 2 -16.26 24.08 4.66
C VAL A 2 -14.79 24.17 5.09
N GLY A 3 -14.06 23.06 5.21
CA GLY A 3 -12.65 23.09 5.63
C GLY A 3 -11.70 23.86 4.68
N VAL A 4 -11.99 23.91 3.38
CA VAL A 4 -11.21 24.73 2.44
C VAL A 4 -11.58 26.21 2.57
N ALA A 5 -12.88 26.49 2.72
CA ALA A 5 -13.40 27.84 2.89
C ALA A 5 -12.94 28.49 4.20
N THR A 6 -12.76 27.70 5.26
CA THR A 6 -12.25 28.16 6.56
C THR A 6 -10.72 28.15 6.66
N GLY A 7 -10.01 27.72 5.62
CA GLY A 7 -8.55 27.56 5.63
C GLY A 7 -8.04 26.40 6.49
N ALA A 8 -8.92 25.59 7.08
CA ALA A 8 -8.57 24.45 7.92
C ALA A 8 -7.98 23.26 7.13
N LEU A 9 -8.17 23.21 5.81
CA LEU A 9 -7.66 22.12 4.96
C LEU A 9 -7.06 22.67 3.66
N PRO A 10 -5.78 22.38 3.36
CA PRO A 10 -5.17 22.74 2.09
C PRO A 10 -5.94 22.14 0.90
N ARG A 11 -5.99 22.88 -0.23
CA ARG A 11 -6.69 22.43 -1.44
C ARG A 11 -6.25 21.04 -1.94
N PRO A 12 -4.94 20.69 -1.97
CA PRO A 12 -4.52 19.35 -2.38
C PRO A 12 -5.05 18.25 -1.46
N ALA A 13 -5.05 18.48 -0.15
CA ALA A 13 -5.58 17.54 0.83
C ALA A 13 -7.09 17.33 0.65
N ALA A 14 -7.84 18.41 0.39
CA ALA A 14 -9.27 18.34 0.11
C ALA A 14 -9.57 17.51 -1.16
N TRP A 15 -8.78 17.67 -2.22
CA TRP A 15 -8.93 16.88 -3.44
C TRP A 15 -8.62 15.41 -3.25
N ILE A 16 -7.53 15.08 -2.55
CA ILE A 16 -7.17 13.69 -2.24
C ILE A 16 -8.25 13.05 -1.36
N LEU A 17 -8.76 13.77 -0.35
CA LEU A 17 -9.84 13.28 0.50
C LEU A 17 -11.12 13.01 -0.29
N ALA A 18 -11.51 13.93 -1.17
CA ALA A 18 -12.69 13.76 -2.02
C ALA A 18 -12.53 12.58 -2.99
N ALA A 19 -11.39 12.49 -3.67
CA ALA A 19 -11.07 11.38 -4.57
C ALA A 19 -11.00 10.04 -3.83
N GLY A 20 -10.40 10.02 -2.64
CA GLY A 20 -10.31 8.85 -1.77
C GLY A 20 -11.68 8.40 -1.26
N ALA A 21 -12.56 9.34 -0.87
CA ALA A 21 -13.92 9.05 -0.45
C ALA A 21 -14.76 8.50 -1.62
N LEU A 22 -14.72 9.13 -2.79
CA LEU A 22 -15.40 8.65 -3.99
C LEU A 22 -14.86 7.28 -4.41
N GLY A 23 -13.54 7.11 -4.40
CA GLY A 23 -12.87 5.84 -4.68
C GLY A 23 -13.26 4.75 -3.69
N GLY A 24 -13.37 5.07 -2.40
CA GLY A 24 -13.83 4.15 -1.35
C GLY A 24 -15.30 3.76 -1.49
N VAL A 25 -16.17 4.68 -1.90
CA VAL A 25 -17.57 4.36 -2.25
C VAL A 25 -17.59 3.42 -3.46
N GLN A 26 -16.87 3.76 -4.52
CA GLN A 26 -16.78 2.96 -5.75
C GLN A 26 -15.99 1.65 -5.58
N TYR A 27 -15.25 1.51 -4.49
CA TYR A 27 -14.59 0.26 -4.12
C TYR A 27 -15.62 -0.83 -3.82
N SER A 28 -16.69 -0.47 -3.09
CA SER A 28 -17.71 -1.43 -2.63
C SER A 28 -19.01 -1.38 -3.45
N LEU A 29 -19.40 -0.20 -3.93
CA LEU A 29 -20.70 0.04 -4.55
C LEU A 29 -20.60 0.22 -6.08
N PRO A 30 -21.71 -0.03 -6.82
CA PRO A 30 -21.82 0.29 -8.23
C PRO A 30 -21.63 1.80 -8.53
N PRO A 31 -21.31 2.18 -9.78
CA PRO A 31 -21.16 1.31 -10.95
C PRO A 31 -19.83 0.55 -11.04
N LEU A 32 -18.79 0.93 -10.32
CA LEU A 32 -17.46 0.32 -10.48
C LEU A 32 -17.24 -0.92 -9.61
N ALA A 33 -17.62 -0.87 -8.33
CA ALA A 33 -17.51 -1.98 -7.36
C ALA A 33 -16.17 -2.74 -7.44
N PHE A 34 -15.04 -2.03 -7.33
CA PHE A 34 -13.70 -2.60 -7.56
C PHE A 34 -13.43 -3.90 -6.79
N ALA A 35 -13.86 -3.97 -5.53
CA ALA A 35 -13.74 -5.13 -4.65
C ALA A 35 -14.43 -6.38 -5.21
N ARG A 36 -15.45 -6.21 -6.07
CA ARG A 36 -16.21 -7.30 -6.68
C ARG A 36 -15.70 -7.69 -8.06
N ARG A 37 -14.85 -6.89 -8.70
CA ARG A 37 -14.45 -7.05 -10.12
C ARG A 37 -12.96 -7.36 -10.33
N GLY A 38 -12.28 -7.81 -9.28
CA GLY A 38 -10.85 -8.16 -9.34
C GLY A 38 -9.91 -6.98 -9.49
N LEU A 39 -10.39 -5.79 -9.12
CA LEU A 39 -9.60 -4.58 -8.99
C LEU A 39 -9.48 -4.17 -7.51
N GLY A 40 -10.02 -4.95 -6.58
CA GLY A 40 -10.03 -4.64 -5.15
C GLY A 40 -8.62 -4.56 -4.57
N GLU A 41 -7.77 -5.53 -4.86
CA GLU A 41 -6.40 -5.57 -4.36
C GLU A 41 -5.60 -4.34 -4.79
N LEU A 42 -5.67 -3.97 -6.08
CA LEU A 42 -5.01 -2.78 -6.63
C LEU A 42 -5.66 -1.48 -6.14
N GLY A 43 -7.00 -1.44 -6.08
CA GLY A 43 -7.75 -0.31 -5.58
C GLY A 43 -7.44 -0.02 -4.12
N ASN A 44 -7.29 -1.05 -3.29
CA ASN A 44 -6.90 -0.90 -1.89
C ASN A 44 -5.45 -0.43 -1.77
N ALA A 45 -4.53 -0.98 -2.57
CA ALA A 45 -3.15 -0.48 -2.62
C ALA A 45 -3.07 0.99 -3.07
N ALA A 46 -3.90 1.42 -4.02
CA ALA A 46 -3.96 2.81 -4.44
C ALA A 46 -4.59 3.73 -3.37
N LEU A 47 -5.72 3.33 -2.79
CA LEU A 47 -6.44 4.16 -1.80
C LEU A 47 -5.74 4.19 -0.45
N GLY A 48 -5.46 3.02 0.12
CA GLY A 48 -4.82 2.88 1.43
C GLY A 48 -3.31 3.04 1.37
N GLY A 49 -2.67 2.47 0.34
CA GLY A 49 -1.22 2.48 0.20
C GLY A 49 -0.65 3.78 -0.39
N VAL A 50 -1.41 4.54 -1.19
CA VAL A 50 -0.94 5.79 -1.80
C VAL A 50 -1.74 7.01 -1.35
N ALA A 51 -3.05 7.03 -1.58
CA ALA A 51 -3.87 8.21 -1.36
C ALA A 51 -3.91 8.64 0.12
N LEU A 52 -4.01 7.68 1.05
CA LEU A 52 -4.06 7.99 2.49
C LEU A 52 -2.76 8.62 3.02
N PRO A 53 -1.55 8.08 2.76
CA PRO A 53 -0.31 8.77 3.14
C PRO A 53 -0.11 10.12 2.44
N CYS A 54 -0.46 10.21 1.14
CA CYS A 54 -0.40 11.48 0.41
C CYS A 54 -1.36 12.53 0.97
N TYR A 55 -2.54 12.12 1.45
CA TYR A 55 -3.45 13.00 2.17
C TYR A 55 -2.80 13.54 3.45
N GLY A 56 -2.15 12.69 4.24
CA GLY A 56 -1.41 13.10 5.43
C GLY A 56 -0.36 14.17 5.12
N ALA A 57 0.48 13.93 4.12
CA ALA A 57 1.48 14.90 3.65
C ALA A 57 0.84 16.21 3.18
N ALA A 58 -0.25 16.13 2.39
CA ALA A 58 -0.96 17.29 1.89
C ALA A 58 -1.62 18.11 3.01
N ALA A 59 -2.13 17.46 4.05
CA ALA A 59 -2.81 18.11 5.16
C ALA A 59 -1.86 19.01 5.97
N VAL A 60 -0.57 18.64 6.02
CA VAL A 60 0.48 19.44 6.67
C VAL A 60 1.27 20.32 5.70
N GLY A 61 0.85 20.40 4.43
CA GLY A 61 1.49 21.24 3.41
C GLY A 61 2.75 20.66 2.76
N GLY A 62 3.09 19.39 3.03
CA GLY A 62 4.30 18.71 2.54
C GLY A 62 4.09 17.80 1.33
N LEU A 63 3.03 17.99 0.54
CA LEU A 63 2.80 17.17 -0.65
C LEU A 63 3.65 17.68 -1.82
N ASP A 64 4.74 16.98 -2.12
CA ASP A 64 5.55 17.17 -3.30
C ASP A 64 5.83 15.84 -4.02
N ARG A 65 6.64 15.89 -5.08
CA ARG A 65 7.02 14.69 -5.85
C ARG A 65 7.74 13.66 -4.97
N THR A 66 8.57 14.12 -4.04
CA THR A 66 9.36 13.27 -3.15
C THR A 66 8.46 12.51 -2.19
N ALA A 67 7.50 13.18 -1.56
CA ALA A 67 6.51 12.58 -0.67
C ALA A 67 5.67 11.53 -1.40
N VAL A 68 5.25 11.80 -2.65
CA VAL A 68 4.51 10.81 -3.46
C VAL A 68 5.37 9.58 -3.76
N LEU A 69 6.64 9.77 -4.13
CA LEU A 69 7.56 8.66 -4.41
C LEU A 69 7.86 7.83 -3.16
N ALA A 70 8.06 8.47 -2.00
CA ALA A 70 8.36 7.81 -0.74
C ALA A 70 7.28 6.82 -0.28
N VAL A 71 6.05 6.99 -0.76
CA VAL A 71 4.89 6.16 -0.42
C VAL A 71 4.76 4.92 -1.32
N VAL A 72 5.37 4.93 -2.52
CA VAL A 72 5.27 3.83 -3.51
C VAL A 72 5.73 2.47 -2.95
N PRO A 73 6.86 2.36 -2.21
CA PRO A 73 7.26 1.10 -1.61
C PRO A 73 6.20 0.51 -0.67
N PHE A 74 5.53 1.37 0.11
CA PHE A 74 4.50 0.93 1.04
C PHE A 74 3.27 0.37 0.31
N ALA A 75 2.85 0.99 -0.80
CA ALA A 75 1.74 0.50 -1.62
C ALA A 75 1.95 -0.93 -2.14
N TRP A 76 3.20 -1.30 -2.46
CA TRP A 76 3.53 -2.69 -2.83
C TRP A 76 3.30 -3.68 -1.68
N PHE A 77 3.65 -3.31 -0.45
CA PHE A 77 3.40 -4.14 0.73
C PHE A 77 1.89 -4.24 1.03
N VAL A 78 1.12 -3.16 0.82
CA VAL A 78 -0.35 -3.20 0.89
C VAL A 78 -0.93 -4.16 -0.15
N PHE A 79 -0.42 -4.14 -1.39
CA PHE A 79 -0.87 -5.08 -2.41
C PHE A 79 -0.54 -6.54 -2.06
N ALA A 80 0.66 -6.83 -1.54
CA ALA A 80 1.02 -8.16 -1.04
C ALA A 80 0.10 -8.61 0.10
N ASN A 81 -0.22 -7.70 1.03
CA ASN A 81 -1.18 -7.93 2.11
C ASN A 81 -2.59 -8.25 1.58
N MET A 82 -3.05 -7.53 0.55
CA MET A 82 -4.34 -7.82 -0.09
C MET A 82 -4.39 -9.20 -0.74
N LEU A 83 -3.32 -9.62 -1.41
CA LEU A 83 -3.23 -10.97 -1.95
C LEU A 83 -3.31 -12.02 -0.83
N GLU A 84 -2.62 -11.81 0.30
CA GLU A 84 -2.63 -12.77 1.41
C GLU A 84 -3.98 -12.83 2.13
N THR A 85 -4.61 -11.69 2.37
CA THR A 85 -5.91 -11.59 3.07
C THR A 85 -7.07 -12.16 2.26
N GLN A 86 -7.07 -11.99 0.94
CA GLN A 86 -8.16 -12.50 0.09
C GLN A 86 -8.02 -13.99 -0.25
N TRP A 87 -6.84 -14.58 -0.04
CA TRP A 87 -6.62 -15.98 -0.34
C TRP A 87 -7.50 -16.93 0.51
N PRO A 88 -7.57 -16.82 1.85
CA PRO A 88 -8.49 -17.60 2.67
C PRO A 88 -9.96 -17.45 2.25
N ASP A 89 -10.36 -16.24 1.87
CA ASP A 89 -11.76 -15.87 1.62
C ASP A 89 -12.25 -16.23 0.21
N ARG A 90 -11.36 -16.66 -0.69
CA ARG A 90 -11.67 -16.91 -2.11
C ARG A 90 -12.90 -17.77 -2.38
N TYR A 91 -13.23 -18.74 -1.52
CA TYR A 91 -14.44 -19.55 -1.72
C TYR A 91 -15.70 -18.78 -1.32
N ALA A 92 -15.69 -18.15 -0.14
CA ALA A 92 -16.80 -17.32 0.32
C ALA A 92 -17.04 -16.11 -0.61
N ASP A 93 -15.95 -15.51 -1.12
CA ASP A 93 -16.02 -14.44 -2.10
C ASP A 93 -16.62 -14.90 -3.43
N ALA A 94 -16.28 -16.10 -3.90
CA ALA A 94 -16.89 -16.69 -5.10
C ALA A 94 -18.39 -16.97 -4.90
N ASP A 95 -18.79 -17.48 -3.74
CA ASP A 95 -20.19 -17.82 -3.43
C ASP A 95 -21.12 -16.59 -3.46
N VAL A 96 -20.59 -15.40 -3.12
CA VAL A 96 -21.34 -14.13 -3.19
C VAL A 96 -21.13 -13.39 -4.52
N GLY A 97 -20.47 -14.00 -5.50
CA GLY A 97 -20.24 -13.44 -6.83
C GLY A 97 -19.25 -12.27 -6.84
N LYS A 98 -18.14 -12.37 -6.09
CA LYS A 98 -16.99 -11.48 -6.23
C LYS A 98 -15.92 -12.16 -7.08
N ASP A 99 -15.33 -11.39 -7.98
CA ASP A 99 -14.28 -11.83 -8.90
C ASP A 99 -12.90 -11.35 -8.45
N THR A 100 -12.52 -11.55 -7.19
CA THR A 100 -11.19 -11.14 -6.69
C THR A 100 -10.04 -11.84 -7.45
N LEU A 101 -8.80 -11.33 -7.36
CA LEU A 101 -7.66 -12.03 -7.97
C LEU A 101 -7.49 -13.43 -7.37
N ALA A 102 -7.77 -13.58 -6.06
CA ALA A 102 -7.73 -14.87 -5.38
C ALA A 102 -8.76 -15.87 -5.90
N VAL A 103 -9.92 -15.40 -6.37
CA VAL A 103 -10.96 -16.20 -7.05
C VAL A 103 -10.54 -16.53 -8.49
N ARG A 104 -10.09 -15.53 -9.24
CA ARG A 104 -9.86 -15.63 -10.69
C ARG A 104 -8.57 -16.34 -11.08
N TRP A 105 -7.50 -16.14 -10.31
CA TRP A 105 -6.16 -16.55 -10.71
C TRP A 105 -5.75 -17.90 -10.13
N ARG A 106 -5.00 -18.66 -10.93
CA ARG A 106 -4.38 -19.89 -10.45
C ARG A 106 -3.39 -19.60 -9.30
N PRO A 107 -3.24 -20.50 -8.32
CA PRO A 107 -2.35 -20.29 -7.17
C PRO A 107 -0.90 -19.97 -7.54
N ARG A 108 -0.41 -20.52 -8.66
CA ARG A 108 0.93 -20.21 -9.18
C ARG A 108 1.07 -18.73 -9.57
N ARG A 109 0.06 -18.15 -10.24
CA ARG A 109 0.08 -16.74 -10.66
C ARG A 109 0.01 -15.80 -9.46
N LEU A 110 -0.78 -16.14 -8.45
CA LEU A 110 -0.85 -15.40 -7.19
C LEU A 110 0.50 -15.40 -6.45
N ARG A 111 1.17 -16.54 -6.35
CA ARG A 111 2.52 -16.62 -5.75
C ARG A 111 3.55 -15.75 -6.48
N VAL A 112 3.50 -15.72 -7.82
CA VAL A 112 4.37 -14.85 -8.62
C VAL A 112 4.03 -13.37 -8.37
N ALA A 113 2.74 -13.00 -8.36
CA ALA A 113 2.32 -11.63 -8.08
C ALA A 113 2.72 -11.17 -6.68
N TYR A 114 2.57 -12.03 -5.67
CA TYR A 114 3.02 -11.77 -4.30
C TYR A 114 4.54 -11.56 -4.25
N ALA A 115 5.32 -12.46 -4.85
CA ALA A 115 6.78 -12.32 -4.90
C ALA A 115 7.21 -11.04 -5.62
N ALA A 116 6.57 -10.73 -6.75
CA ALA A 116 6.80 -9.49 -7.49
C ALA A 116 6.44 -8.26 -6.68
N ALA A 117 5.38 -8.31 -5.86
CA ALA A 117 5.00 -7.21 -4.98
C ALA A 117 6.03 -6.99 -3.87
N VAL A 118 6.51 -8.06 -3.22
CA VAL A 118 7.57 -7.97 -2.21
C VAL A 118 8.87 -7.43 -2.82
N LEU A 119 9.28 -7.95 -3.97
CA LEU A 119 10.46 -7.46 -4.70
C LEU A 119 10.27 -6.01 -5.16
N GLY A 120 9.06 -5.64 -5.60
CA GLY A 120 8.70 -4.28 -5.95
C GLY A 120 8.81 -3.33 -4.76
N GLY A 121 8.31 -3.71 -3.59
CA GLY A 121 8.40 -2.92 -2.36
C GLY A 121 9.84 -2.66 -1.93
N PHE A 122 10.63 -3.72 -1.73
CA PHE A 122 12.04 -3.57 -1.34
C PHE A 122 12.90 -2.96 -2.45
N GLY A 123 12.66 -3.32 -3.70
CA GLY A 123 13.41 -2.82 -4.87
C GLY A 123 13.16 -1.34 -5.11
N THR A 124 11.91 -0.86 -5.05
CA THR A 124 11.61 0.57 -5.16
C THR A 124 12.13 1.36 -3.96
N LEU A 125 12.04 0.81 -2.75
CA LEU A 125 12.62 1.42 -1.56
C LEU A 125 14.13 1.65 -1.74
N LEU A 126 14.86 0.60 -2.13
CA LEU A 126 16.31 0.69 -2.34
C LEU A 126 16.66 1.63 -3.50
N ALA A 127 15.92 1.58 -4.60
CA ALA A 127 16.15 2.44 -5.75
C ALA A 127 15.97 3.94 -5.44
N LEU A 128 14.95 4.27 -4.63
CA LEU A 128 14.71 5.64 -4.14
C LEU A 128 15.73 6.10 -3.10
N THR A 129 16.23 5.17 -2.29
CA THR A 129 17.26 5.43 -1.28
C THR A 129 18.63 5.68 -1.92
N ALA A 130 19.00 4.84 -2.89
CA ALA A 130 20.29 4.93 -3.57
C ALA A 130 20.30 5.93 -4.74
N GLY A 131 19.20 6.64 -5.00
CA GLY A 131 19.09 7.64 -6.08
C GLY A 131 19.24 7.07 -7.51
N VAL A 132 19.01 5.77 -7.69
CA VAL A 132 19.33 5.04 -8.94
C VAL A 132 18.45 5.45 -10.12
N THR A 133 17.24 5.95 -9.86
CA THR A 133 16.24 6.23 -10.92
C THR A 133 16.35 7.62 -11.53
N GLY A 134 17.29 8.46 -11.09
CA GLY A 134 17.36 9.89 -11.47
C GLY A 134 16.14 10.71 -11.05
N ALA A 135 15.09 10.07 -10.55
CA ALA A 135 13.94 10.68 -9.91
C ALA A 135 14.36 11.01 -8.48
N THR A 136 14.77 12.26 -8.26
CA THR A 136 15.15 12.85 -6.96
C THR A 136 16.09 11.96 -6.15
N PRO A 137 17.42 12.20 -6.20
CA PRO A 137 18.35 11.61 -5.23
C PRO A 137 17.81 11.83 -3.82
N ASP A 138 17.89 10.79 -2.97
CA ASP A 138 17.56 10.86 -1.53
C ASP A 138 16.08 11.03 -1.17
N ALA A 139 15.15 10.61 -2.04
CA ALA A 139 13.72 10.66 -1.72
C ALA A 139 13.34 9.86 -0.46
N VAL A 140 14.12 8.81 -0.14
CA VAL A 140 13.97 8.01 1.08
C VAL A 140 15.30 7.96 1.83
N PRO A 141 15.36 8.48 3.07
CA PRO A 141 16.55 8.41 3.91
C PRO A 141 16.94 6.96 4.27
N TRP A 142 18.25 6.70 4.40
CA TRP A 142 18.76 5.36 4.76
C TRP A 142 18.15 4.82 6.06
N LEU A 143 17.85 5.68 7.03
CA LEU A 143 17.19 5.29 8.28
C LEU A 143 15.83 4.61 8.03
N VAL A 144 15.01 5.15 7.13
CA VAL A 144 13.69 4.60 6.79
C VAL A 144 13.83 3.24 6.10
N THR A 145 14.85 3.11 5.25
CA THR A 145 15.15 1.85 4.55
C THR A 145 15.64 0.76 5.51
N LEU A 146 16.57 1.11 6.39
CA LEU A 146 17.05 0.20 7.43
C LEU A 146 15.93 -0.20 8.40
N ALA A 147 15.05 0.74 8.76
CA ALA A 147 13.87 0.49 9.59
C ALA A 147 12.87 -0.49 8.94
N THR A 148 12.92 -0.68 7.62
CA THR A 148 12.04 -1.62 6.91
C THR A 148 12.58 -3.05 6.90
N LEU A 149 13.90 -3.25 7.10
CA LEU A 149 14.56 -4.57 7.05
C LEU A 149 14.02 -5.60 8.05
N PRO A 150 13.62 -5.25 9.29
CA PRO A 150 13.04 -6.22 10.23
C PRO A 150 11.77 -6.92 9.71
N ALA A 151 11.05 -6.32 8.75
CA ALA A 151 9.88 -6.95 8.12
C ALA A 151 10.24 -7.96 7.01
N MET A 152 11.48 -7.94 6.50
CA MET A 152 11.92 -8.78 5.39
C MET A 152 11.76 -10.30 5.66
N PRO A 153 12.11 -10.85 6.85
CA PRO A 153 11.89 -12.28 7.13
C PRO A 153 10.42 -12.68 7.07
N LEU A 154 9.51 -11.79 7.48
CA LEU A 154 8.06 -12.03 7.40
C LEU A 154 7.60 -12.10 5.94
N PHE A 155 8.02 -11.17 5.10
CA PHE A 155 7.68 -11.20 3.68
C PHE A 155 8.32 -12.39 2.95
N ALA A 156 9.55 -12.78 3.30
CA ALA A 156 10.20 -13.97 2.76
C ALA A 156 9.42 -15.25 3.14
N TRP A 157 9.02 -15.37 4.41
CA TRP A 157 8.16 -16.46 4.87
C TRP A 157 6.78 -16.43 4.18
N GLY A 158 6.22 -15.24 3.97
CA GLY A 158 5.05 -14.95 3.15
C GLY A 158 5.16 -15.58 1.76
N THR A 159 6.21 -15.23 1.02
CA THR A 159 6.44 -15.68 -0.36
C THR A 159 6.50 -17.21 -0.48
N VAL A 160 7.13 -17.89 0.49
CA VAL A 160 7.26 -19.35 0.47
C VAL A 160 5.95 -20.06 0.84
N ARG A 161 5.12 -19.47 1.70
CA ARG A 161 3.96 -20.15 2.32
C ARG A 161 2.59 -19.59 1.93
N PHE A 162 2.52 -18.49 1.17
CA PHE A 162 1.30 -17.76 0.81
C PHE A 162 0.09 -18.67 0.53
N THR A 163 0.12 -19.48 -0.53
CA THR A 163 -1.03 -20.31 -0.92
C THR A 163 -1.18 -21.61 -0.13
N ARG A 164 -0.28 -21.87 0.84
CA ARG A 164 -0.29 -23.08 1.69
C ARG A 164 -0.95 -22.84 3.04
N ARG A 165 -1.39 -21.60 3.31
CA ARG A 165 -2.03 -21.21 4.56
C ARG A 165 -3.46 -20.74 4.33
N ARG A 166 -4.23 -20.73 5.41
CA ARG A 166 -5.58 -20.14 5.49
C ARG A 166 -5.62 -18.90 6.38
N VAL A 167 -4.47 -18.41 6.82
CA VAL A 167 -4.34 -17.25 7.70
C VAL A 167 -3.31 -16.28 7.10
N PRO A 168 -3.59 -14.97 7.05
CA PRO A 168 -2.78 -14.01 6.30
C PRO A 168 -1.64 -13.37 7.10
N TYR A 169 -1.07 -14.08 8.07
CA TYR A 169 -0.20 -13.48 9.08
C TYR A 169 1.02 -12.69 8.56
N PRO A 170 1.92 -13.25 7.72
CA PRO A 170 3.16 -12.56 7.41
C PRO A 170 3.02 -11.24 6.68
N ALA A 171 2.16 -11.13 5.66
CA ALA A 171 2.00 -9.87 4.95
C ALA A 171 1.28 -8.84 5.80
N VAL A 172 0.27 -9.25 6.60
CA VAL A 172 -0.42 -8.34 7.54
C VAL A 172 0.57 -7.81 8.58
N VAL A 173 1.26 -8.70 9.30
CA VAL A 173 2.21 -8.33 10.35
C VAL A 173 3.40 -7.58 9.75
N GLY A 174 3.90 -8.03 8.61
CA GLY A 174 5.00 -7.36 7.89
C GLY A 174 4.62 -5.94 7.49
N MET A 175 3.46 -5.73 6.87
CA MET A 175 2.97 -4.41 6.47
C MET A 175 2.76 -3.50 7.68
N VAL A 176 2.15 -3.99 8.77
CA VAL A 176 1.97 -3.22 10.01
C VAL A 176 3.32 -2.85 10.62
N LEU A 177 4.26 -3.79 10.66
CA LEU A 177 5.62 -3.53 11.16
C LEU A 177 6.32 -2.46 10.32
N VAL A 178 6.23 -2.53 9.00
CA VAL A 178 6.74 -1.47 8.10
C VAL A 178 6.09 -0.13 8.42
N ALA A 179 4.76 -0.07 8.54
CA ALA A 179 4.05 1.18 8.82
C ALA A 179 4.50 1.82 10.14
N VAL A 180 4.63 1.02 11.22
CA VAL A 180 5.05 1.50 12.54
C VAL A 180 6.52 1.92 12.52
N LEU A 181 7.42 1.11 11.97
CA LEU A 181 8.85 1.41 11.96
C LEU A 181 9.18 2.60 11.07
N GLN A 182 8.52 2.72 9.91
CA GLN A 182 8.68 3.90 9.05
C GLN A 182 8.10 5.15 9.70
N LEU A 183 6.94 5.07 10.38
CA LEU A 183 6.41 6.20 11.15
C LEU A 183 7.46 6.67 12.17
N VAL A 184 8.01 5.76 12.98
CA VAL A 184 9.06 6.10 13.95
C VAL A 184 10.28 6.72 13.27
N ALA A 185 10.78 6.12 12.19
CA ALA A 185 11.94 6.62 11.46
C ALA A 185 11.72 8.04 10.91
N TRP A 186 10.57 8.29 10.28
CA TRP A 186 10.21 9.63 9.79
C TRP A 186 10.04 10.64 10.91
N THR A 187 9.41 10.26 12.03
CA THR A 187 9.30 11.16 13.20
C THR A 187 10.66 11.48 13.81
N ALA A 188 11.57 10.52 13.89
CA ALA A 188 12.92 10.75 14.40
C ALA A 188 13.72 11.72 13.51
N LEU A 189 13.49 11.70 12.19
CA LEU A 189 14.12 12.64 11.25
C LEU A 189 13.48 14.02 11.30
N ALA A 190 12.18 14.12 11.57
CA ALA A 190 11.47 15.39 11.64
C ALA A 190 11.80 16.24 12.88
N VAL A 191 12.39 15.61 13.92
CA VAL A 191 12.74 16.27 15.21
C VAL A 191 14.25 16.57 15.31
N GLN A 192 15.05 16.15 14.32
CA GLN A 192 16.47 16.50 14.21
C GLN A 192 16.64 17.87 13.53
#